data_AF-A0A8T4YV82-F1
#
_entry.id   AF-A0A8T4YV82-F1
#
_cell.length_a   1.000
_cell.length_b   1.000
_cell.length_c   1.000
_cell.angle_alpha   90.00
_cell.angle_beta   90.00
_cell.angle_gamma   90.00
#
_symmetry.space_group_name_H-M   'P 1'
#
loop_
_entity.id
_entity.type
_entity.pdbx_description
1 polymer ?
#
loop_
_entity_poly.entity_id
_entity_poly.type
_entity_poly.pdbx_seq_one_letter_code
_entity_poly.pdbx_strand_id
1 'polypeptide(L)' 'MVCPFEAVVPNVKERKVSKCDLCAGLGEPACVQNCPNRALVLQEVYP' A
#
# COMPACT_ATOMS: atom_id res chain seq x y z
N MET A 1 -11.12 -15.52 -3.14
CA MET A 1 -10.18 -15.10 -2.07
C MET A 1 -8.82 -15.74 -2.35
N VAL A 2 -8.02 -15.23 -3.30
CA VAL A 2 -6.72 -15.87 -3.63
C VAL A 2 -5.70 -14.84 -4.16
N CYS A 3 -5.44 -13.75 -3.43
CA CYS A 3 -4.23 -12.98 -3.70
C CYS A 3 -3.07 -13.72 -3.02
N PRO A 4 -2.03 -14.19 -3.74
CA PRO A 4 -0.93 -14.96 -3.13
C PRO A 4 -0.07 -14.13 -2.18
N PHE A 5 -0.20 -12.80 -2.23
CA PHE A 5 0.54 -11.85 -1.39
C PHE A 5 -0.30 -11.30 -0.24
N GLU A 6 -1.53 -11.78 -0.07
CA GLU A 6 -2.46 -11.34 0.99
C GLU A 6 -2.70 -9.82 1.04
N ALA A 7 -2.45 -9.11 -0.06
CA ALA A 7 -2.52 -7.65 -0.15
C ALA A 7 -3.96 -7.08 -0.23
N VAL A 8 -4.98 -7.91 0.00
CA VAL A 8 -6.41 -7.56 -0.15
C VAL A 8 -7.04 -7.53 1.23
N VAL A 9 -7.44 -6.33 1.69
CA VAL A 9 -8.08 -6.16 2.99
C VAL A 9 -9.56 -5.87 2.80
N PRO A 10 -10.49 -6.68 3.34
CA PRO A 10 -11.92 -6.42 3.20
C PRO A 10 -12.36 -5.28 4.14
N ASN A 11 -12.98 -4.24 3.60
CA ASN A 11 -13.73 -3.25 4.35
C ASN A 11 -15.18 -3.73 4.52
N VAL A 12 -15.46 -4.36 5.66
CA VAL A 12 -16.77 -4.95 5.98
C VAL A 12 -17.89 -3.92 6.06
N LYS A 13 -17.58 -2.67 6.43
CA LYS A 13 -18.58 -1.60 6.55
C LYS A 13 -19.05 -1.12 5.19
N GLU A 14 -18.11 -0.89 4.28
CA GLU A 14 -18.41 -0.38 2.94
C GLU A 14 -18.72 -1.50 1.93
N ARG A 15 -18.56 -2.76 2.34
CA ARG A 15 -18.70 -3.95 1.48
C ARG A 15 -17.79 -3.87 0.25
N LYS A 16 -16.59 -3.33 0.43
CA LYS A 16 -15.57 -3.12 -0.61
C LYS A 16 -14.22 -3.65 -0.13
N VAL A 17 -13.29 -3.79 -1.06
CA VAL A 17 -11.89 -4.10 -0.77
C VAL A 17 -11.10 -2.81 -0.65
N SER A 18 -10.22 -2.75 0.34
CA SER A 18 -9.14 -1.78 0.44
C SER A 18 -7.85 -2.44 -0.05
N LYS A 19 -7.19 -1.79 -1.00
CA LYS A 19 -5.89 -2.20 -1.55
C LYS A 19 -5.00 -0.96 -1.61
N CYS A 20 -3.71 -1.13 -1.27
CA CYS A 20 -2.73 -0.07 -1.44
C CYS A 20 -2.67 0.38 -2.90
N ASP A 21 -2.78 1.69 -3.12
CA ASP A 21 -2.70 2.37 -4.41
C ASP A 21 -1.40 3.18 -4.56
N LEU A 22 -0.44 2.97 -3.65
CA LEU A 22 0.79 3.74 -3.53
C LEU A 22 0.55 5.24 -3.31
N CYS A 23 -0.57 5.61 -2.68
CA CYS A 23 -0.95 6.99 -2.44
C CYS A 23 -1.05 7.81 -3.73
N ALA A 24 -1.76 7.30 -4.73
CA ALA A 24 -1.90 7.95 -6.03
C ALA A 24 -2.31 9.44 -5.91
N GLY A 25 -1.58 10.32 -6.59
CA GLY A 25 -1.77 11.77 -6.52
C GLY A 25 -0.98 12.48 -5.41
N LEU A 26 -0.30 11.73 -4.53
CA LEU A 26 0.75 12.24 -3.66
C LEU A 26 2.12 12.00 -4.29
N GLY A 27 3.11 12.83 -3.96
CA GLY A 27 4.47 12.71 -4.48
C GLY A 27 5.25 11.53 -3.89
N GLU A 28 4.95 11.13 -2.65
CA GLU A 28 5.56 10.01 -1.94
C GLU A 28 4.50 9.29 -1.08
N PRO A 29 4.57 7.95 -0.91
CA PRO A 29 3.65 7.25 -0.03
C PRO A 29 3.75 7.75 1.41
N ALA A 30 2.60 8.10 1.99
CA ALA A 30 2.54 8.64 3.35
C ALA A 30 3.15 7.71 4.41
N CYS A 31 3.10 6.39 4.19
CA CYS A 31 3.74 5.41 5.07
C CYS A 31 5.26 5.44 5.01
N VAL A 32 5.86 5.74 3.86
CA VAL A 32 7.31 5.91 3.69
C VAL A 32 7.74 7.24 4.30
N GLN A 33 7.07 8.33 3.91
CA GLN A 33 7.39 9.69 4.35
C GLN A 33 7.38 9.84 5.88
N ASN A 34 6.41 9.21 6.55
CA ASN A 34 6.20 9.37 7.99
C ASN A 34 6.81 8.25 8.85
N CYS A 35 7.55 7.31 8.27
CA CYS A 35 8.14 6.21 9.05
C CYS A 35 9.32 6.74 9.91
N PRO A 36 9.19 6.82 11.25
CA PRO A 36 10.23 7.41 12.10
C PRO A 36 11.53 6.61 12.07
N ASN A 37 11.42 5.29 11.92
CA ASN A 37 12.55 4.37 11.89
C ASN A 37 13.17 4.24 10.50
N ARG A 38 12.57 4.84 9.46
CA ARG A 38 12.98 4.70 8.05
C ARG A 38 13.06 3.23 7.60
N ALA A 39 12.11 2.41 8.06
CA ALA A 39 12.07 0.98 7.76
C ALA A 39 11.56 0.67 6.34
N LEU A 40 11.01 1.65 5.63
CA LEU A 40 10.34 1.50 4.34
C LEU A 40 10.97 2.40 3.29
N VAL A 41 11.09 1.91 2.05
CA VAL A 41 11.50 2.65 0.86
C VAL A 41 10.63 2.18 -0.31
N LEU A 42 10.20 3.11 -1.17
CA LEU A 42 9.58 2.79 -2.46
C LEU A 42 10.66 2.84 -3.54
N GLN A 43 10.83 1.75 -4.29
CA GLN A 43 11.79 1.67 -5.38
C GLN A 43 11.18 0.91 -6.56
N GLU A 44 11.39 1.43 -7.77
CA GLU A 44 11.06 0.71 -8.99
C GLU A 44 12.08 -0.39 -9.25
N VAL A 45 11.60 -1.57 -9.63
CA VAL A 45 12.43 -2.68 -10.04
C VAL A 45 12.29 -2.81 -11.54
N TYR A 46 13.36 -2.50 -12.27
CA TYR A 46 13.40 -2.79 -13.70
C TYR A 46 13.62 -4.29 -13.90
N PRO A 47 12.94 -4.92 -14.88
CA PRO A 47 13.15 -6.32 -15.23
C PRO A 47 14.54 -6.58 -15.82
#